data_AF-A0A2Z2I091-F1
#
_entry.id   AF-A0A2Z2I091-F1
#
_cell.length_a   1.000
_cell.length_b   1.000
_cell.length_c   1.000
_cell.angle_alpha   90.00
_cell.angle_beta   90.00
_cell.angle_gamma   90.00
#
_symmetry.space_group_name_H-M   'P 1'
#
loop_
_entity.id
_entity.type
_entity.pdbx_description
1 polymer ?
#
loop_
_entity_poly.entity_id
_entity_poly.type
_entity_poly.pdbx_seq_one_letter_code
_entity_poly.pdbx_strand_id
1 'polypeptide(L)'
;MTDSDIDAAVEQVASTIARSATEIRQGLVGRRGKADVENPSGEVQAEADVWADELLADRLTAIDGVAQYASEERSEIIDGGDEQVYVAVDPLDGSSNLKSNNTMGTVFGIYDEPLPAPGTALVASGWILYGPITTMAYARDGSVTKYELTGGERTVVEEDVTLPDDPLVYGFGGRVPHWHDDFHEFVREVESNPDHKLRYGGAMIGDVNQVLTYGGVFAYPALEDSPRGKLRLQFECNPIAYLVEAAGGRSSDGAQSILEVEPTDLHQRAPLHVGNTELIDRLETVLAGE
;
A
#
# COMPACT_ATOMS: atom_id res chain seq x y z
N MET A 1 -24.53 5.71 -16.87
CA MET A 1 -23.42 6.32 -16.12
C MET A 1 -22.36 6.65 -17.14
N THR A 2 -21.73 7.82 -17.06
CA THR A 2 -20.70 8.21 -18.03
C THR A 2 -19.33 8.05 -17.39
N ASP A 3 -18.30 7.73 -18.17
CA ASP A 3 -16.91 7.66 -17.68
C ASP A 3 -16.51 8.96 -16.95
N SER A 4 -17.08 10.10 -17.37
CA SER A 4 -16.89 11.40 -16.73
C SER A 4 -17.36 11.50 -15.27
N ASP A 5 -18.35 10.70 -14.84
CA ASP A 5 -18.87 10.74 -13.46
C ASP A 5 -17.90 9.98 -12.53
N ILE A 6 -17.44 8.80 -12.96
CA ILE A 6 -16.41 8.01 -12.27
C ILE A 6 -15.12 8.84 -12.17
N ASP A 7 -14.71 9.49 -13.26
CA ASP A 7 -13.50 10.29 -13.27
C ASP A 7 -13.51 11.41 -12.21
N ALA A 8 -14.66 12.07 -12.07
CA ALA A 8 -14.86 13.12 -11.08
C ALA A 8 -14.86 12.57 -9.65
N ALA A 9 -15.49 11.41 -9.41
CA ALA A 9 -15.49 10.75 -8.10
C ALA A 9 -14.07 10.33 -7.68
N VAL A 10 -13.33 9.68 -8.59
CA VAL A 10 -11.93 9.26 -8.36
C VAL A 10 -11.05 10.47 -7.98
N GLU A 11 -11.14 11.58 -8.73
CA GLU A 11 -10.36 12.78 -8.44
C GLU A 11 -10.76 13.44 -7.11
N GLN A 12 -12.06 13.45 -6.78
CA GLN A 12 -12.54 13.96 -5.50
C GLN A 12 -12.02 13.14 -4.32
N VAL A 13 -12.01 11.80 -4.43
CA VAL A 13 -11.44 10.90 -3.42
C VAL A 13 -9.95 11.19 -3.23
N ALA A 14 -9.16 11.18 -4.31
CA ALA A 14 -7.72 11.43 -4.25
C ALA A 14 -7.40 12.81 -3.67
N SER A 15 -8.14 13.85 -4.06
CA SER A 15 -7.98 15.21 -3.53
C SER A 15 -8.34 15.29 -2.04
N THR A 16 -9.39 14.59 -1.61
CA THR A 16 -9.83 14.58 -0.21
C THR A 16 -8.81 13.88 0.69
N ILE A 17 -8.23 12.77 0.24
CA ILE A 17 -7.14 12.07 0.93
C ILE A 17 -5.91 12.99 1.04
N ALA A 18 -5.50 13.64 -0.05
CA ALA A 18 -4.37 14.58 -0.04
C ALA A 18 -4.57 15.77 0.91
N ARG A 19 -5.78 16.35 0.96
CA ARG A 19 -6.11 17.43 1.91
C ARG A 19 -6.11 16.95 3.35
N SER A 20 -6.47 15.69 3.58
CA SER A 20 -6.48 15.08 4.91
C SER A 20 -5.08 14.79 5.45
N ALA A 21 -4.08 14.61 4.58
CA ALA A 21 -2.70 14.31 4.93
C ALA A 21 -2.09 15.23 6.01
N THR A 22 -2.32 16.55 5.88
CA THR A 22 -1.76 17.53 6.82
C THR A 22 -2.39 17.39 8.20
N GLU A 23 -3.71 17.23 8.25
CA GLU A 23 -4.43 17.03 9.50
C GLU A 23 -4.04 15.70 10.12
N ILE A 24 -3.97 14.62 9.33
CA ILE A 24 -3.53 13.29 9.79
C ILE A 24 -2.17 13.41 10.48
N ARG A 25 -1.17 13.96 9.77
CA ARG A 25 0.18 14.16 10.28
C ARG A 25 0.23 14.99 11.56
N GLN A 26 -0.57 16.05 11.67
CA GLN A 26 -0.64 16.88 12.88
C GLN A 26 -1.36 16.17 14.03
N GLY A 27 -2.36 15.35 13.71
CA GLY A 27 -3.10 14.55 14.68
C GLY A 27 -2.27 13.45 15.33
N LEU A 28 -1.16 13.03 14.73
CA LEU A 28 -0.24 12.09 15.36
C LEU A 28 0.44 12.65 16.63
N VAL A 29 0.49 13.98 16.78
CA VAL A 29 1.09 14.63 17.96
C VAL A 29 0.26 14.33 19.20
N GLY A 30 0.87 13.68 20.18
CA GLY A 30 0.22 13.30 21.44
C GLY A 30 -0.46 11.93 21.41
N ARG A 31 -0.80 11.40 20.23
CA ARG A 31 -1.46 10.09 20.02
C ARG A 31 -0.47 8.93 19.86
N ARG A 32 0.60 8.92 20.68
CA ARG A 32 1.63 7.86 20.67
C ARG A 32 1.29 6.65 21.55
N GLY A 33 0.13 6.70 22.22
CA GLY A 33 -0.36 5.67 23.13
C GLY A 33 -1.09 4.56 22.39
N LYS A 34 -1.42 3.49 23.12
CA LYS A 34 -2.33 2.43 22.66
C LYS A 34 -3.77 2.87 22.94
N ALA A 35 -4.70 2.62 22.02
CA ALA A 35 -6.13 2.72 22.29
C ALA A 35 -6.57 1.52 23.14
N ASP A 36 -7.76 1.62 23.74
CA ASP A 36 -8.38 0.55 24.55
C ASP A 36 -9.11 -0.50 23.67
N VAL A 37 -8.90 -0.50 22.35
CA VAL A 37 -9.64 -1.30 21.36
C VAL A 37 -8.69 -2.20 20.56
N GLU A 38 -9.10 -3.43 20.27
CA GLU A 38 -8.40 -4.35 19.36
C GLU A 38 -9.05 -4.29 17.97
N ASN A 39 -8.25 -4.22 16.89
CA ASN A 39 -8.74 -4.19 15.52
C ASN A 39 -9.10 -5.62 15.00
N PRO A 40 -9.76 -5.77 13.82
CA PRO A 40 -10.16 -7.08 13.28
C PRO A 40 -8.99 -8.04 13.04
N SER A 41 -7.79 -7.49 12.90
CA SER A 41 -6.53 -8.22 12.74
C SER A 41 -5.94 -8.76 14.06
N GLY A 42 -6.57 -8.44 15.22
CA GLY A 42 -6.17 -8.88 16.55
C GLY A 42 -5.05 -8.04 17.18
N GLU A 43 -4.78 -6.84 16.65
CA GLU A 43 -3.76 -5.92 17.16
C GLU A 43 -4.41 -4.85 18.04
N VAL A 44 -3.77 -4.48 19.16
CA VAL A 44 -4.23 -3.35 19.98
C VAL A 44 -4.03 -2.07 19.17
N GLN A 45 -5.14 -1.45 18.78
CA GLN A 45 -5.18 -0.33 17.86
C GLN A 45 -4.45 0.88 18.45
N ALA A 46 -3.66 1.62 17.68
CA ALA A 46 -3.14 2.89 18.17
C ALA A 46 -4.26 3.93 18.18
N GLU A 47 -4.22 4.87 19.13
CA GLU A 47 -5.16 6.00 19.14
C GLU A 47 -5.07 6.83 17.83
N ALA A 48 -3.89 6.84 17.22
CA ALA A 48 -3.65 7.47 15.93
C ALA A 48 -4.39 6.76 14.78
N ASP A 49 -4.45 5.42 14.80
CA ASP A 49 -5.09 4.61 13.77
C ASP A 49 -6.60 4.84 13.76
N VAL A 50 -7.24 4.71 14.93
CA VAL A 50 -8.68 4.98 15.12
C VAL A 50 -9.05 6.36 14.58
N TRP A 51 -8.28 7.38 15.00
CA TRP A 51 -8.60 8.76 14.65
C TRP A 51 -8.37 9.06 13.16
N ALA A 52 -7.33 8.49 12.55
CA ALA A 52 -7.10 8.63 11.11
C ALA A 52 -8.21 7.95 10.29
N ASP A 53 -8.63 6.75 10.72
CA ASP A 53 -9.75 6.03 10.14
C ASP A 53 -11.07 6.82 10.24
N GLU A 54 -11.44 7.30 11.43
CA GLU A 54 -12.66 8.09 11.62
C GLU A 54 -12.68 9.33 10.73
N LEU A 55 -11.55 10.06 10.64
CA LEU A 55 -11.43 11.25 9.80
C LEU A 55 -11.63 10.93 8.31
N LEU A 56 -11.01 9.85 7.83
CA LEU A 56 -11.10 9.44 6.42
C LEU A 56 -12.48 8.88 6.10
N ALA A 57 -13.05 8.05 6.98
CA ALA A 57 -14.42 7.56 6.85
C ALA A 57 -15.41 8.73 6.68
N ASP A 58 -15.44 9.67 7.64
CA ASP A 58 -16.35 10.81 7.63
C ASP A 58 -16.23 11.65 6.34
N ARG A 59 -15.00 11.85 5.84
CA ARG A 59 -14.75 12.67 4.65
C ARG A 59 -15.08 11.95 3.36
N LEU A 60 -14.73 10.68 3.25
CA LEU A 60 -14.87 9.92 2.02
C LEU A 60 -16.32 9.49 1.79
N THR A 61 -17.06 9.11 2.84
CA THR A 61 -18.49 8.79 2.70
C THR A 61 -19.37 10.02 2.48
N ALA A 62 -18.83 11.23 2.63
CA ALA A 62 -19.52 12.47 2.32
C ALA A 62 -19.35 12.91 0.85
N ILE A 63 -18.55 12.20 0.06
CA ILE A 63 -18.35 12.48 -1.37
C ILE A 63 -19.47 11.81 -2.16
N ASP A 64 -20.24 12.62 -2.89
CA ASP A 64 -21.18 12.12 -3.90
C ASP A 64 -20.41 11.25 -4.92
N GLY A 65 -20.77 9.97 -5.01
CA GLY A 65 -20.11 8.97 -5.85
C GLY A 65 -19.32 7.89 -5.11
N VAL A 66 -19.03 8.04 -3.81
CA VAL A 66 -18.42 6.96 -3.03
C VAL A 66 -19.51 5.98 -2.56
N ALA A 67 -19.44 4.75 -3.06
CA ALA A 67 -20.37 3.68 -2.77
C ALA A 67 -20.04 2.93 -1.48
N GLN A 68 -18.75 2.64 -1.30
CA GLN A 68 -18.25 1.92 -0.13
C GLN A 68 -16.97 2.57 0.37
N TYR A 69 -16.85 2.62 1.69
CA TYR A 69 -15.59 2.83 2.37
C TYR A 69 -15.25 1.58 3.19
N ALA A 70 -14.13 0.94 2.85
CA ALA A 70 -13.54 -0.14 3.61
C ALA A 70 -12.19 0.31 4.16
N SER A 71 -11.85 -0.15 5.36
CA SER A 71 -10.64 0.23 6.06
C SER A 71 -10.00 -0.97 6.73
N GLU A 72 -8.67 -1.00 6.80
CA GLU A 72 -7.94 -2.01 7.58
C GLU A 72 -8.45 -2.06 9.04
N GLU A 73 -8.84 -0.90 9.57
CA GLU A 73 -9.23 -0.67 10.96
C GLU A 73 -10.69 -1.06 11.28
N ARG A 74 -11.49 -1.45 10.27
CA ARG A 74 -12.92 -1.74 10.42
C ARG A 74 -13.26 -3.13 9.92
N SER A 75 -14.04 -3.89 10.69
CA SER A 75 -14.53 -5.22 10.26
C SER A 75 -15.64 -5.17 9.21
N GLU A 76 -16.33 -4.03 9.09
CA GLU A 76 -17.49 -3.87 8.22
C GLU A 76 -17.27 -2.69 7.26
N ILE A 77 -17.81 -2.82 6.05
CA ILE A 77 -17.83 -1.78 5.03
C ILE A 77 -18.87 -0.73 5.42
N ILE A 78 -18.52 0.55 5.29
CA ILE A 78 -19.47 1.65 5.42
C ILE A 78 -20.11 1.91 4.06
N ASP A 79 -21.44 1.91 4.03
CA ASP A 79 -22.24 2.25 2.85
C ASP A 79 -22.28 3.79 2.68
N GLY A 80 -21.78 4.26 1.52
CA GLY A 80 -21.79 5.67 1.14
C GLY A 80 -23.03 6.08 0.32
N GLY A 81 -23.87 5.12 -0.08
CA GLY A 81 -25.17 5.34 -0.71
C GLY A 81 -25.18 5.54 -2.23
N ASP A 82 -24.04 5.85 -2.85
CA ASP A 82 -23.87 5.87 -4.31
C ASP A 82 -23.38 4.51 -4.85
N GLU A 83 -23.34 4.30 -6.17
CA GLU A 83 -22.82 3.07 -6.79
C GLU A 83 -21.72 3.36 -7.83
N GLN A 84 -20.92 4.42 -7.64
CA GLN A 84 -19.92 4.83 -8.64
C GLN A 84 -18.52 4.27 -8.36
N VAL A 85 -17.94 4.53 -7.18
CA VAL A 85 -16.60 4.04 -6.82
C VAL A 85 -16.55 3.44 -5.42
N TYR A 86 -15.67 2.47 -5.23
CA TYR A 86 -15.50 1.73 -3.97
C TYR A 86 -14.07 1.98 -3.45
N VAL A 87 -13.92 2.38 -2.20
CA VAL A 87 -12.63 2.87 -1.67
C VAL A 87 -12.16 1.96 -0.54
N ALA A 88 -10.95 1.42 -0.68
CA ALA A 88 -10.25 0.67 0.36
C ALA A 88 -9.06 1.49 0.86
N VAL A 89 -8.91 1.62 2.19
CA VAL A 89 -7.88 2.47 2.80
C VAL A 89 -7.13 1.72 3.89
N ASP A 90 -5.80 1.86 3.91
CA ASP A 90 -5.00 1.72 5.13
C ASP A 90 -4.76 3.14 5.67
N PRO A 91 -5.45 3.56 6.75
CA PRO A 91 -5.36 4.93 7.25
C PRO A 91 -3.95 5.29 7.71
N LEU A 92 -3.21 4.33 8.27
CA LEU A 92 -1.90 4.56 8.85
C LEU A 92 -0.97 3.32 8.77
N ASP A 93 -0.49 3.01 7.56
CA ASP A 93 0.57 2.01 7.36
C ASP A 93 1.81 2.36 8.20
N GLY A 94 2.35 1.34 8.86
CA GLY A 94 3.51 1.50 9.71
C GLY A 94 3.20 2.24 11.00
N SER A 95 1.98 2.22 11.52
CA SER A 95 1.62 2.84 12.81
C SER A 95 2.56 2.47 13.97
N SER A 96 3.11 1.25 13.96
CA SER A 96 4.14 0.81 14.92
C SER A 96 5.42 1.68 14.92
N ASN A 97 5.73 2.36 13.81
CA ASN A 97 6.84 3.31 13.67
C ASN A 97 6.56 4.69 14.30
N LEU A 98 5.32 4.99 14.70
CA LEU A 98 4.98 6.25 15.34
C LEU A 98 5.79 6.47 16.63
N LYS A 99 5.98 5.41 17.43
CA LYS A 99 6.73 5.50 18.69
C LYS A 99 8.21 5.78 18.49
N SER A 100 8.82 5.17 17.48
CA SER A 100 10.23 5.39 17.11
C SER A 100 10.42 6.68 16.30
N ASN A 101 9.33 7.37 15.94
CA ASN A 101 9.33 8.57 15.12
C ASN A 101 9.96 8.33 13.74
N ASN A 102 9.63 7.18 13.15
CA ASN A 102 10.05 6.79 11.81
C ASN A 102 8.91 6.99 10.79
N THR A 103 9.18 6.68 9.54
CA THR A 103 8.23 6.81 8.42
C THR A 103 7.01 5.90 8.58
N MET A 104 5.87 6.42 8.15
CA MET A 104 4.53 5.83 8.12
C MET A 104 3.76 6.53 6.99
N GLY A 105 2.54 6.10 6.68
CA GLY A 105 1.78 6.69 5.58
C GLY A 105 0.33 6.27 5.54
N THR A 106 -0.38 6.67 4.50
CA THR A 106 -1.77 6.24 4.22
C THR A 106 -1.76 5.56 2.84
N VAL A 107 -2.34 4.38 2.71
CA VAL A 107 -2.54 3.69 1.42
C VAL A 107 -4.01 3.78 1.03
N PHE A 108 -4.29 3.91 -0.27
CA PHE A 108 -5.66 3.82 -0.75
C PHE A 108 -5.74 3.19 -2.14
N GLY A 109 -6.81 2.43 -2.36
CA GLY A 109 -7.23 1.93 -3.67
C GLY A 109 -8.66 2.39 -3.97
N ILE A 110 -8.92 2.74 -5.22
CA ILE A 110 -10.23 3.14 -5.73
C ILE A 110 -10.62 2.17 -6.83
N TYR A 111 -11.74 1.49 -6.63
CA TYR A 111 -12.23 0.40 -7.47
C TYR A 111 -13.53 0.80 -8.18
N ASP A 112 -13.79 0.20 -9.34
CA ASP A 112 -15.08 0.28 -10.03
C ASP A 112 -16.01 -0.92 -9.76
N GLU A 113 -15.57 -1.87 -8.92
CA GLU A 113 -16.35 -3.02 -8.44
C GLU A 113 -16.50 -3.03 -6.91
N PRO A 114 -17.61 -3.57 -6.37
CA PRO A 114 -17.83 -3.72 -4.92
C PRO A 114 -16.74 -4.51 -4.21
N LEU A 115 -16.35 -4.07 -3.01
CA LEU A 115 -15.35 -4.73 -2.19
C LEU A 115 -15.92 -5.97 -1.47
N PRO A 116 -15.12 -7.04 -1.29
CA PRO A 116 -13.74 -7.17 -1.76
C PRO A 116 -13.66 -7.45 -3.28
N ALA A 117 -12.69 -6.80 -3.95
CA ALA A 117 -12.52 -6.86 -5.41
C ALA A 117 -11.08 -7.26 -5.80
N PRO A 118 -10.86 -7.92 -6.96
CA PRO A 118 -9.52 -8.18 -7.46
C PRO A 118 -8.79 -6.87 -7.78
N GLY A 119 -7.45 -6.90 -7.78
CA GLY A 119 -6.66 -5.71 -8.09
C GLY A 119 -6.86 -5.19 -9.52
N THR A 120 -7.32 -6.04 -10.44
CA THR A 120 -7.72 -5.64 -11.80
C THR A 120 -8.91 -4.68 -11.85
N ALA A 121 -9.70 -4.58 -10.79
CA ALA A 121 -10.82 -3.62 -10.68
C ALA A 121 -10.38 -2.23 -10.15
N LEU A 122 -9.08 -2.02 -9.89
CA LEU A 122 -8.58 -0.70 -9.52
C LEU A 122 -8.60 0.25 -10.73
N VAL A 123 -9.25 1.40 -10.54
CA VAL A 123 -9.23 2.52 -11.49
C VAL A 123 -8.20 3.58 -11.11
N ALA A 124 -7.81 3.63 -9.83
CA ALA A 124 -6.70 4.42 -9.33
C ALA A 124 -6.21 3.90 -7.98
N SER A 125 -4.94 4.15 -7.65
CA SER A 125 -4.40 3.88 -6.32
C SER A 125 -3.36 4.90 -5.93
N GLY A 126 -2.99 4.92 -4.65
CA GLY A 126 -1.85 5.70 -4.23
C GLY A 126 -1.50 5.53 -2.78
N TRP A 127 -0.48 6.28 -2.38
CA TRP A 127 -0.11 6.41 -0.99
C TRP A 127 0.34 7.82 -0.67
N ILE A 128 0.22 8.20 0.60
CA ILE A 128 0.85 9.36 1.19
C ILE A 128 1.97 8.89 2.11
N LEU A 129 3.16 9.44 1.93
CA LEU A 129 4.31 9.18 2.79
C LEU A 129 4.47 10.31 3.81
N TYR A 130 4.36 9.99 5.10
CA TYR A 130 4.66 10.91 6.21
C TYR A 130 6.14 10.89 6.57
N GLY A 131 6.98 11.32 5.62
CA GLY A 131 8.43 11.47 5.81
C GLY A 131 8.83 12.84 6.40
N PRO A 132 10.11 13.22 6.25
CA PRO A 132 10.55 14.59 6.50
C PRO A 132 9.74 15.60 5.69
N ILE A 133 9.51 15.25 4.42
CA ILE A 133 8.60 15.91 3.48
C ILE A 133 7.39 14.99 3.31
N THR A 134 6.19 15.55 3.27
CA THR A 134 4.97 14.78 2.98
C THR A 134 4.80 14.71 1.48
N THR A 135 4.80 13.49 0.93
CA THR A 135 4.65 13.26 -0.51
C THR A 135 3.48 12.32 -0.77
N MET A 136 2.98 12.33 -2.00
CA MET A 136 1.97 11.41 -2.48
C MET A 136 2.45 10.79 -3.79
N ALA A 137 2.35 9.47 -3.92
CA ALA A 137 2.45 8.80 -5.22
C ALA A 137 1.05 8.34 -5.60
N TYR A 138 0.65 8.60 -6.84
CA TYR A 138 -0.71 8.35 -7.32
C TYR A 138 -0.66 7.75 -8.70
N ALA A 139 -1.27 6.58 -8.86
CA ALA A 139 -1.38 5.84 -10.10
C ALA A 139 -2.79 5.96 -10.66
N ARG A 140 -2.88 6.27 -11.94
CA ARG A 140 -4.13 6.30 -12.70
C ARG A 140 -3.83 6.21 -14.19
N ASP A 141 -4.70 5.53 -14.94
CA ASP A 141 -4.61 5.40 -16.40
C ASP A 141 -3.23 4.89 -16.88
N GLY A 142 -2.60 4.02 -16.09
CA GLY A 142 -1.29 3.43 -16.41
C GLY A 142 -0.09 4.37 -16.25
N SER A 143 -0.24 5.51 -15.58
CA SER A 143 0.87 6.41 -15.22
C SER A 143 0.88 6.70 -13.72
N VAL A 144 2.08 7.01 -13.20
CA VAL A 144 2.29 7.39 -11.80
C VAL A 144 2.80 8.82 -11.73
N THR A 145 2.13 9.64 -10.91
CA THR A 145 2.58 11.01 -10.60
C THR A 145 2.95 11.12 -9.13
N LYS A 146 4.07 11.77 -8.84
CA LYS A 146 4.48 12.14 -7.48
C LYS A 146 4.18 13.61 -7.20
N TYR A 147 3.64 13.84 -6.02
CA TYR A 147 3.33 15.16 -5.50
C TYR A 147 4.04 15.41 -4.17
N GLU A 148 4.41 16.66 -3.93
CA GLU A 148 4.66 17.21 -2.61
C GLU A 148 3.34 17.76 -2.05
N LEU A 149 3.06 17.47 -0.78
CA LEU A 149 1.88 17.95 -0.08
C LEU A 149 2.24 19.06 0.89
N THR A 150 1.72 20.26 0.66
CA THR A 150 1.91 21.43 1.54
C THR A 150 0.57 22.06 1.86
N GLY A 151 0.16 22.04 3.14
CA GLY A 151 -1.11 22.64 3.56
C GLY A 151 -2.35 21.96 2.95
N GLY A 152 -2.22 20.69 2.55
CA GLY A 152 -3.29 19.93 1.88
C GLY A 152 -3.32 20.09 0.36
N GLU A 153 -2.49 20.96 -0.21
CA GLU A 153 -2.39 21.15 -1.66
C GLU A 153 -1.34 20.22 -2.27
N ARG A 154 -1.63 19.70 -3.47
CA ARG A 154 -0.73 18.85 -4.27
C ARG A 154 0.10 19.72 -5.22
N THR A 155 1.42 19.64 -5.12
CA THR A 155 2.34 20.19 -6.14
C THR A 155 3.01 19.04 -6.86
N VAL A 156 2.88 18.98 -8.19
CA VAL A 156 3.56 17.95 -9.00
C VAL A 156 5.07 18.11 -8.86
N VAL A 157 5.77 17.01 -8.58
CA VAL A 157 7.23 16.93 -8.48
C VAL A 157 7.81 16.09 -9.61
N GLU A 158 7.09 15.04 -10.01
CA GLU A 158 7.51 14.10 -11.04
C GLU A 158 6.26 13.51 -11.71
N GLU A 159 6.19 13.56 -13.03
CA GLU A 159 5.14 12.93 -13.86
C GLU A 159 5.74 11.69 -14.54
N ASP A 160 4.89 10.73 -14.91
CA ASP A 160 5.28 9.50 -15.61
C ASP A 160 6.43 8.74 -14.92
N VAL A 161 6.32 8.59 -13.60
CA VAL A 161 7.32 7.88 -12.79
C VAL A 161 7.42 6.44 -13.25
N THR A 162 8.65 5.99 -13.51
CA THR A 162 8.98 4.61 -13.87
C THR A 162 10.02 4.05 -12.91
N LEU A 163 9.99 2.74 -12.66
CA LEU A 163 11.05 2.07 -11.91
C LEU A 163 12.37 2.18 -12.69
N PRO A 164 13.49 2.57 -12.04
CA PRO A 164 14.80 2.52 -12.67
C PRO A 164 15.17 1.10 -13.13
N ASP A 165 15.73 0.99 -14.34
CA ASP A 165 16.12 -0.30 -14.94
C ASP A 165 17.23 -1.03 -14.13
N ASP A 166 18.16 -0.27 -13.54
CA ASP A 166 19.24 -0.80 -12.70
C ASP A 166 18.78 -0.89 -11.23
N PRO A 167 18.44 -2.08 -10.69
CA PRO A 167 17.97 -2.21 -9.32
C PRO A 167 19.09 -1.93 -8.31
N LEU A 168 18.80 -1.12 -7.29
CA LEU A 168 19.80 -0.70 -6.30
C LEU A 168 19.48 -1.12 -4.87
N VAL A 169 18.20 -1.22 -4.51
CA VAL A 169 17.80 -1.47 -3.12
C VAL A 169 17.07 -2.80 -2.94
N TYR A 170 17.13 -3.36 -1.74
CA TYR A 170 16.26 -4.46 -1.36
C TYR A 170 15.73 -4.28 0.06
N GLY A 171 14.51 -4.76 0.30
CA GLY A 171 13.86 -4.73 1.60
C GLY A 171 13.04 -5.98 1.84
N PHE A 172 13.42 -6.78 2.83
CA PHE A 172 12.78 -8.07 3.11
C PHE A 172 12.13 -8.08 4.49
N GLY A 173 10.82 -8.27 4.50
CA GLY A 173 9.99 -8.37 5.69
C GLY A 173 9.87 -9.78 6.23
N GLY A 174 9.14 -9.88 7.34
CA GLY A 174 9.05 -11.11 8.12
C GLY A 174 10.29 -11.35 8.97
N ARG A 175 10.17 -12.26 9.94
CA ARG A 175 11.30 -12.60 10.82
C ARG A 175 12.08 -13.74 10.17
N VAL A 176 13.39 -13.54 10.00
CA VAL A 176 14.33 -14.50 9.39
C VAL A 176 14.12 -15.96 9.83
N PRO A 177 13.91 -16.29 11.13
CA PRO A 177 13.74 -17.68 11.54
C PRO A 177 12.46 -18.39 11.04
N HIS A 178 11.52 -17.65 10.45
CA HIS A 178 10.26 -18.19 9.91
C HIS A 178 10.20 -18.11 8.39
N TRP A 179 11.29 -17.70 7.73
CA TRP A 179 11.38 -17.78 6.28
C TRP A 179 11.52 -19.23 5.83
N HIS A 180 10.87 -19.56 4.72
CA HIS A 180 11.09 -20.83 4.03
C HIS A 180 12.49 -20.86 3.37
N ASP A 181 13.01 -22.07 3.14
CA ASP A 181 14.37 -22.28 2.62
C ASP A 181 14.56 -21.68 1.20
N ASP A 182 13.51 -21.69 0.39
CA ASP A 182 13.45 -21.09 -0.95
C ASP A 182 13.59 -19.56 -0.90
N PHE A 183 12.87 -18.89 -0.01
CA PHE A 183 13.02 -17.46 0.19
C PHE A 183 14.41 -17.12 0.72
N HIS A 184 14.97 -17.96 1.61
CA HIS A 184 16.36 -17.83 2.05
C HIS A 184 17.37 -17.92 0.89
N GLU A 185 17.12 -18.76 -0.11
CA GLU A 185 17.93 -18.86 -1.31
C GLU A 185 17.86 -17.56 -2.12
N PHE A 186 16.66 -17.06 -2.41
CA PHE A 186 16.47 -15.79 -3.13
C PHE A 186 17.15 -14.61 -2.41
N VAL A 187 17.00 -14.51 -1.08
CA VAL A 187 17.65 -13.46 -0.29
C VAL A 187 19.17 -13.50 -0.46
N ARG A 188 19.78 -14.68 -0.39
CA ARG A 188 21.25 -14.83 -0.57
C ARG A 188 21.69 -14.40 -1.96
N GLU A 189 20.89 -14.68 -2.99
CA GLU A 189 21.20 -14.23 -4.36
C GLU A 189 21.20 -12.72 -4.46
N VAL A 190 20.15 -12.05 -3.97
CA VAL A 190 20.04 -10.59 -3.98
C VAL A 190 21.15 -9.93 -3.17
N GLU A 191 21.47 -10.48 -1.99
CA GLU A 191 22.54 -9.98 -1.11
C GLU A 191 23.95 -10.24 -1.66
N SER A 192 24.12 -11.21 -2.56
CA SER A 192 25.42 -11.52 -3.16
C SER A 192 25.93 -10.45 -4.12
N ASN A 193 25.01 -9.61 -4.65
CA ASN A 193 25.38 -8.45 -5.44
C ASN A 193 25.92 -7.33 -4.53
N PRO A 194 27.21 -6.95 -4.64
CA PRO A 194 27.83 -5.97 -3.75
C PRO A 194 27.31 -4.54 -3.94
N ASP A 195 26.63 -4.25 -5.05
CA ASP A 195 26.09 -2.93 -5.34
C ASP A 195 24.71 -2.71 -4.70
N HIS A 196 23.99 -3.79 -4.39
CA HIS A 196 22.69 -3.76 -3.75
C HIS A 196 22.75 -3.26 -2.30
N LYS A 197 21.76 -2.46 -1.90
CA LYS A 197 21.70 -1.81 -0.59
C LYS A 197 20.44 -2.20 0.17
N LEU A 198 20.63 -2.75 1.37
CA LEU A 198 19.52 -3.01 2.30
C LEU A 198 18.78 -1.71 2.65
N ARG A 199 17.47 -1.73 2.51
CA ARG A 199 16.50 -0.72 2.93
C ARG A 199 15.29 -1.44 3.53
N TYR A 200 15.21 -1.45 4.85
CA TYR A 200 14.05 -1.99 5.57
C TYR A 200 13.78 -1.16 6.82
N GLY A 201 12.81 -0.26 6.71
CA GLY A 201 12.35 0.67 7.73
C GLY A 201 11.14 0.17 8.52
N GLY A 202 10.49 -0.91 8.05
CA GLY A 202 9.40 -1.57 8.77
C GLY A 202 8.03 -0.93 8.59
N ALA A 203 7.91 0.03 7.65
CA ALA A 203 6.64 0.53 7.13
C ALA A 203 6.64 0.26 5.62
N MET A 204 5.62 -0.46 5.14
CA MET A 204 5.60 -0.96 3.77
C MET A 204 5.72 0.18 2.77
N ILE A 205 4.96 1.26 2.94
CA ILE A 205 5.01 2.43 2.05
C ILE A 205 6.43 3.01 2.01
N GLY A 206 7.07 3.13 3.17
CA GLY A 206 8.43 3.67 3.26
C GLY A 206 9.44 2.84 2.48
N ASP A 207 9.33 1.52 2.57
CA ASP A 207 10.24 0.56 1.93
C ASP A 207 9.97 0.45 0.43
N VAL A 208 8.71 0.37 0.01
CA VAL A 208 8.32 0.35 -1.41
C VAL A 208 8.66 1.69 -2.09
N ASN A 209 8.53 2.82 -1.39
CA ASN A 209 8.94 4.11 -1.95
C ASN A 209 10.46 4.17 -2.23
N GLN A 210 11.30 3.44 -1.48
CA GLN A 210 12.73 3.30 -1.84
C GLN A 210 12.88 2.54 -3.16
N VAL A 211 12.13 1.45 -3.34
CA VAL A 211 12.12 0.65 -4.58
C VAL A 211 11.66 1.49 -5.78
N LEU A 212 10.54 2.23 -5.64
CA LEU A 212 10.04 3.12 -6.69
C LEU A 212 11.04 4.24 -7.06
N THR A 213 11.90 4.65 -6.12
CA THR A 213 12.87 5.74 -6.35
C THR A 213 14.20 5.26 -6.90
N TYR A 214 14.65 4.07 -6.49
CA TYR A 214 16.02 3.62 -6.75
C TYR A 214 16.10 2.33 -7.58
N GLY A 215 14.96 1.71 -7.90
CA GLY A 215 14.93 0.35 -8.42
C GLY A 215 15.31 -0.66 -7.33
N GLY A 216 14.81 -1.87 -7.42
CA GLY A 216 15.04 -2.89 -6.42
C GLY A 216 13.91 -3.88 -6.25
N VAL A 217 13.86 -4.48 -5.06
CA VAL A 217 12.81 -5.41 -4.66
C VAL A 217 12.40 -5.19 -3.21
N PHE A 218 11.09 -5.13 -2.97
CA PHE A 218 10.49 -5.32 -1.66
C PHE A 218 9.81 -6.69 -1.63
N ALA A 219 10.03 -7.45 -0.56
CA ALA A 219 9.35 -8.74 -0.37
C ALA A 219 8.89 -8.92 1.07
N TYR A 220 7.63 -9.30 1.25
CA TYR A 220 7.08 -9.85 2.47
C TYR A 220 6.53 -11.26 2.15
N PRO A 221 7.32 -12.32 2.38
CA PRO A 221 6.96 -13.68 1.95
C PRO A 221 5.88 -14.29 2.84
N ALA A 222 5.35 -15.43 2.39
CA ALA A 222 4.74 -16.40 3.31
C ALA A 222 5.77 -16.84 4.36
N LEU A 223 5.31 -17.02 5.59
CA LEU A 223 6.14 -17.45 6.72
C LEU A 223 5.64 -18.79 7.26
N GLU A 224 6.51 -19.55 7.91
CA GLU A 224 6.12 -20.78 8.61
C GLU A 224 5.00 -20.55 9.65
N ASP A 225 5.06 -19.42 10.35
CA ASP A 225 4.07 -19.01 11.37
C ASP A 225 2.92 -18.15 10.80
N SER A 226 3.02 -17.73 9.54
CA SER A 226 2.01 -16.96 8.83
C SER A 226 1.98 -17.33 7.33
N PRO A 227 1.43 -18.50 6.99
CA PRO A 227 1.54 -19.07 5.64
C PRO A 227 0.75 -18.27 4.57
N ARG A 228 -0.15 -17.37 4.99
CA ARG A 228 -0.90 -16.47 4.10
C ARG A 228 -0.25 -15.07 4.01
N GLY A 229 1.00 -14.92 4.45
CA GLY A 229 1.64 -13.60 4.56
C GLY A 229 1.06 -12.76 5.70
N LYS A 230 1.49 -11.49 5.77
CA LYS A 230 1.06 -10.53 6.80
C LYS A 230 0.14 -9.44 6.25
N LEU A 231 0.42 -8.96 5.04
CA LEU A 231 -0.19 -7.77 4.47
C LEU A 231 -1.59 -8.09 3.92
N ARG A 232 -2.53 -7.14 4.01
CA ARG A 232 -3.92 -7.31 3.61
C ARG A 232 -4.08 -6.99 2.13
N LEU A 233 -4.76 -7.87 1.42
CA LEU A 233 -4.92 -7.80 -0.03
C LEU A 233 -5.57 -6.48 -0.48
N GLN A 234 -6.70 -6.11 0.14
CA GLN A 234 -7.50 -4.96 -0.28
C GLN A 234 -6.87 -3.60 0.07
N PHE A 235 -6.20 -3.52 1.21
CA PHE A 235 -5.73 -2.27 1.81
C PHE A 235 -4.24 -2.00 1.57
N GLU A 236 -3.44 -3.06 1.41
CA GLU A 236 -1.98 -2.97 1.28
C GLU A 236 -1.51 -3.52 -0.07
N CYS A 237 -1.81 -4.79 -0.38
CA CYS A 237 -1.21 -5.45 -1.55
C CYS A 237 -1.70 -4.90 -2.89
N ASN A 238 -3.02 -4.85 -3.13
CA ASN A 238 -3.60 -4.41 -4.39
C ASN A 238 -3.19 -2.96 -4.74
N PRO A 239 -3.34 -1.96 -3.82
CA PRO A 239 -2.97 -0.58 -4.15
C PRO A 239 -1.48 -0.40 -4.46
N ILE A 240 -0.60 -1.12 -3.75
CA ILE A 240 0.84 -1.08 -3.95
C ILE A 240 1.22 -1.75 -5.27
N ALA A 241 0.65 -2.93 -5.55
CA ALA A 241 0.86 -3.65 -6.80
C ALA A 241 0.46 -2.81 -8.02
N TYR A 242 -0.73 -2.20 -7.98
CA TYR A 242 -1.23 -1.38 -9.08
C TYR A 242 -0.29 -0.22 -9.40
N LEU A 243 0.20 0.48 -8.37
CA LEU A 243 1.11 1.60 -8.58
C LEU A 243 2.49 1.16 -9.06
N VAL A 244 3.04 0.07 -8.52
CA VAL A 244 4.34 -0.45 -8.97
C VAL A 244 4.26 -0.96 -10.42
N GLU A 245 3.20 -1.66 -10.80
CA GLU A 245 3.00 -2.12 -12.18
C GLU A 245 2.74 -0.96 -13.14
N ALA A 246 1.98 0.06 -12.74
CA ALA A 246 1.83 1.30 -13.51
C ALA A 246 3.16 2.04 -13.72
N ALA A 247 4.12 1.89 -12.82
CA ALA A 247 5.48 2.40 -12.97
C ALA A 247 6.41 1.45 -13.75
N GLY A 248 5.88 0.40 -14.39
CA GLY A 248 6.65 -0.55 -15.20
C GLY A 248 7.37 -1.65 -14.41
N GLY A 249 7.08 -1.78 -13.12
CA GLY A 249 7.54 -2.90 -12.29
C GLY A 249 6.63 -4.13 -12.41
N ARG A 250 6.84 -5.09 -11.52
CA ARG A 250 6.02 -6.29 -11.38
C ARG A 250 5.61 -6.49 -9.93
N SER A 251 4.42 -7.07 -9.71
CA SER A 251 3.97 -7.57 -8.42
C SER A 251 3.81 -9.09 -8.43
N SER A 252 3.91 -9.74 -7.27
CA SER A 252 3.70 -11.18 -7.13
C SER A 252 3.25 -11.59 -5.72
N ASP A 253 2.40 -12.61 -5.61
CA ASP A 253 2.09 -13.35 -4.37
C ASP A 253 3.07 -14.51 -4.09
N GLY A 254 4.08 -14.66 -4.96
CA GLY A 254 5.03 -15.78 -5.00
C GLY A 254 4.76 -16.75 -6.16
N ALA A 255 3.62 -16.64 -6.85
CA ALA A 255 3.25 -17.49 -7.98
C ALA A 255 2.55 -16.75 -9.14
N GLN A 256 1.81 -15.68 -8.87
CA GLN A 256 1.10 -14.88 -9.87
C GLN A 256 1.10 -13.39 -9.49
N SER A 257 0.69 -12.49 -10.40
CA SER A 257 0.54 -11.07 -10.07
C SER A 257 -0.47 -10.86 -8.95
N ILE A 258 -0.18 -9.94 -8.04
CA ILE A 258 -1.09 -9.56 -6.96
C ILE A 258 -2.43 -9.07 -7.52
N LEU A 259 -2.41 -8.38 -8.66
CA LEU A 259 -3.63 -7.84 -9.26
C LEU A 259 -4.60 -8.93 -9.72
N GLU A 260 -4.09 -10.12 -10.02
CA GLU A 260 -4.86 -11.28 -10.48
C GLU A 260 -5.39 -12.15 -9.33
N VAL A 261 -5.03 -11.85 -8.08
CA VAL A 261 -5.48 -12.62 -6.92
C VAL A 261 -6.97 -12.37 -6.66
N GLU A 262 -7.78 -13.40 -6.87
CA GLU A 262 -9.20 -13.39 -6.54
C GLU A 262 -9.43 -13.33 -5.02
N PRO A 263 -10.09 -12.28 -4.49
CA PRO A 263 -10.30 -12.13 -3.06
C PRO A 263 -11.40 -13.07 -2.55
N THR A 264 -11.21 -13.57 -1.34
CA THR A 264 -12.17 -14.44 -0.63
C THR A 264 -12.73 -13.80 0.63
N ASP A 265 -12.07 -12.77 1.14
CA ASP A 265 -12.44 -12.04 2.36
C ASP A 265 -11.89 -10.61 2.31
N LEU A 266 -12.58 -9.68 2.95
CA LEU A 266 -12.19 -8.26 3.00
C LEU A 266 -10.80 -8.06 3.64
N HIS A 267 -10.50 -8.81 4.70
CA HIS A 267 -9.21 -8.76 5.41
C HIS A 267 -8.30 -9.94 5.04
N GLN A 268 -8.49 -10.53 3.85
CA GLN A 268 -7.59 -11.56 3.33
C GLN A 268 -6.15 -11.06 3.37
N ARG A 269 -5.24 -11.87 3.92
CA ARG A 269 -3.80 -11.63 3.86
C ARG A 269 -3.19 -12.32 2.63
N ALA A 270 -2.12 -11.74 2.13
CA ALA A 270 -1.28 -12.32 1.08
C ALA A 270 0.21 -12.04 1.34
N PRO A 271 1.12 -12.91 0.86
CA PRO A 271 2.49 -12.50 0.56
C PRO A 271 2.49 -11.36 -0.46
N LEU A 272 3.51 -10.51 -0.42
CA LEU A 272 3.64 -9.39 -1.37
C LEU A 272 5.09 -9.23 -1.78
N HIS A 273 5.32 -9.29 -3.09
CA HIS A 273 6.61 -9.07 -3.71
C HIS A 273 6.43 -8.03 -4.79
N VAL A 274 7.16 -6.91 -4.73
CA VAL A 274 7.07 -5.84 -5.73
C VAL A 274 8.44 -5.27 -6.06
N GLY A 275 8.66 -4.91 -7.32
CA GLY A 275 9.93 -4.33 -7.76
C GLY A 275 10.21 -4.49 -9.24
N ASN A 276 11.49 -4.48 -9.59
CA ASN A 276 11.95 -4.72 -10.96
C ASN A 276 11.54 -6.12 -11.43
N THR A 277 11.03 -6.20 -12.66
CA THR A 277 10.51 -7.44 -13.27
C THR A 277 11.49 -8.59 -13.17
N GLU A 278 12.78 -8.37 -13.49
CA GLU A 278 13.80 -9.43 -13.42
C GLU A 278 13.99 -10.02 -12.03
N LEU A 279 13.84 -9.22 -10.97
CA LEU A 279 13.98 -9.69 -9.58
C LEU A 279 12.73 -10.44 -9.13
N ILE A 280 11.54 -10.04 -9.59
CA ILE A 280 10.28 -10.73 -9.30
C ILE A 280 10.19 -12.06 -10.06
N ASP A 281 10.59 -12.09 -11.33
CA ASP A 281 10.68 -13.32 -12.12
C ASP A 281 11.67 -14.31 -11.48
N ARG A 282 12.82 -13.82 -11.01
CA ARG A 282 13.78 -14.66 -10.32
C ARG A 282 13.23 -15.18 -8.99
N LEU A 283 12.53 -14.34 -8.23
CA LEU A 283 11.87 -14.73 -6.99
C LEU A 283 10.90 -15.89 -7.22
N GLU A 284 9.99 -15.77 -8.19
CA GLU A 284 9.02 -16.84 -8.49
C GLU A 284 9.69 -18.13 -8.93
N THR A 285 10.75 -18.04 -9.75
CA THR A 285 11.53 -19.21 -10.18
C THR A 285 12.11 -19.96 -8.97
N VAL A 286 12.72 -19.23 -8.03
CA VAL A 286 13.31 -19.83 -6.81
C VAL A 286 12.23 -20.42 -5.91
N LEU A 287 11.10 -19.73 -5.73
CA LEU A 287 9.97 -20.25 -4.91
C LEU A 287 9.28 -21.46 -5.55
N ALA A 288 9.30 -21.58 -6.89
CA ALA A 288 8.82 -22.78 -7.60
C ALA A 288 9.80 -23.97 -7.49
N GLY A 289 11.03 -23.74 -7.01
CA GLY A 289 12.09 -24.75 -6.90
C GLY A 289 12.78 -25.04 -8.24
N GLU A 290 12.83 -24.06 -9.15
CA GLU A 290 13.38 -24.17 -10.51
C GLU A 290 14.77 -23.52 -10.69
#